data_AF-A3ZRV8-F1
#
_entry.id   AF-A3ZRV8-F1
#
_cell.length_a   1.000
_cell.length_b   1.000
_cell.length_c   1.000
_cell.angle_alpha   90.00
_cell.angle_beta   90.00
_cell.angle_gamma   90.00
#
_symmetry.space_group_name_H-M   'P 1'
#
loop_
_entity.id
_entity.type
_entity.pdbx_description
1 polymer ?
#
loop_
_entity_poly.entity_id
_entity_poly.type
_entity_poly.pdbx_seq_one_letter_code
_entity_poly.pdbx_strand_id
1 'polypeptide(L)'
;MSSLSDSVVRRPWSHAVAGGVSLVGAVICGLDWPDFPQNLQHLSAAGVFAWGVAVIFQLVVSAGHLRVAILDWQALQAPPQYERRNASLWIVVQAIVLVMIGALVLLGRNSILLMADQTEILSALSASSVVSLWVWGMRRRSFAAVDANG
;
A
#
# COMPACT_ATOMS: atom_id res chain seq x y z
N MET A 1 26.67 9.89 -20.74
CA MET A 1 26.89 8.95 -19.62
C MET A 1 25.65 9.03 -18.73
N SER A 2 24.71 8.10 -18.83
CA SER A 2 23.63 8.00 -17.83
C SER A 2 24.29 7.54 -16.54
N SER A 3 24.38 8.41 -15.54
CA SER A 3 24.97 8.04 -14.26
C SER A 3 24.14 6.90 -13.66
N LEU A 4 24.78 6.00 -12.94
CA LEU A 4 24.10 4.97 -12.14
C LEU A 4 22.96 5.55 -11.28
N SER A 5 23.02 6.83 -10.90
CA SER A 5 21.94 7.54 -10.21
C SER A 5 20.65 7.66 -11.04
N ASP A 6 20.71 7.90 -12.36
CA ASP A 6 19.54 7.91 -13.24
C ASP A 6 18.86 6.53 -13.29
N SER A 7 19.65 5.46 -13.28
CA SER A 7 19.15 4.07 -13.29
C SER A 7 18.55 3.62 -11.94
N VAL A 8 19.01 4.19 -10.83
CA VAL A 8 18.52 3.88 -9.49
C VAL A 8 17.22 4.64 -9.20
N VAL A 9 17.09 5.88 -9.69
CA VAL A 9 15.86 6.68 -9.54
C VAL A 9 14.75 6.16 -10.47
N ARG A 10 15.09 5.66 -11.66
CA ARG A 10 14.14 5.11 -12.65
C ARG A 10 14.02 3.59 -12.54
N ARG A 11 13.41 3.09 -11.46
CA ARG A 11 13.04 1.66 -11.34
C ARG A 11 11.53 1.50 -11.57
N PRO A 12 11.02 1.66 -12.81
CA PRO A 12 9.59 1.53 -13.09
C PRO A 12 9.07 0.16 -12.68
N TRP A 13 9.89 -0.88 -12.84
CA TRP A 13 9.55 -2.26 -12.48
C TRP A 13 9.20 -2.45 -11.00
N SER A 14 9.89 -1.80 -10.06
CA SER A 14 9.56 -1.98 -8.64
C SER A 14 8.21 -1.37 -8.29
N HIS A 15 7.87 -0.23 -8.89
CA HIS A 15 6.54 0.36 -8.72
C HIS A 15 5.48 -0.46 -9.46
N ALA A 16 5.75 -0.95 -10.67
CA ALA A 16 4.81 -1.80 -11.40
C ALA A 16 4.46 -3.08 -10.61
N VAL A 17 5.47 -3.76 -10.04
CA VAL A 17 5.27 -4.96 -9.21
C VAL A 17 4.49 -4.63 -7.94
N ALA A 18 4.84 -3.56 -7.22
CA ALA A 18 4.09 -3.15 -6.03
C ALA A 18 2.63 -2.79 -6.35
N GLY A 19 2.40 -2.16 -7.51
CA GLY A 19 1.07 -1.86 -8.03
C GLY A 19 0.28 -3.13 -8.34
N GLY A 20 0.92 -4.12 -8.97
CA GLY A 20 0.34 -5.44 -9.24
C GLY A 20 0.00 -6.21 -7.97
N VAL A 21 0.91 -6.25 -6.99
CA VAL A 21 0.67 -6.89 -5.68
C VAL A 21 -0.54 -6.27 -4.99
N SER A 22 -0.64 -4.93 -4.99
CA SER A 22 -1.77 -4.23 -4.38
C SER A 22 -3.07 -4.45 -5.15
N LEU A 23 -3.01 -4.59 -6.49
CA LEU A 23 -4.17 -4.91 -7.31
C LEU A 23 -4.69 -6.32 -7.03
N VAL A 24 -3.80 -7.31 -6.97
CA VAL A 24 -4.16 -8.69 -6.59
C VAL A 24 -4.71 -8.71 -5.18
N GLY A 25 -4.11 -7.96 -4.25
CA GLY A 25 -4.63 -7.76 -2.91
C GLY A 25 -6.05 -7.18 -2.91
N ALA A 26 -6.34 -6.18 -3.75
CA ALA A 26 -7.70 -5.64 -3.88
C ALA A 26 -8.71 -6.69 -4.36
N VAL A 27 -8.32 -7.57 -5.30
CA VAL A 27 -9.18 -8.66 -5.78
C VAL A 27 -9.44 -9.67 -4.66
N ILE A 28 -8.40 -10.09 -3.92
CA ILE A 28 -8.54 -10.98 -2.77
C ILE A 28 -9.48 -10.36 -1.72
N CYS A 29 -9.21 -9.11 -1.32
CA CYS A 29 -10.07 -8.38 -0.40
C CYS A 29 -11.53 -8.31 -0.90
N GLY A 30 -11.73 -8.11 -2.20
CA GLY A 30 -13.07 -8.03 -2.80
C GLY A 30 -13.84 -9.35 -2.76
N LEU A 31 -13.14 -10.48 -2.68
CA LEU A 31 -13.74 -11.82 -2.54
C LEU A 31 -13.94 -12.22 -1.06
N ASP A 32 -13.19 -11.61 -0.14
CA ASP A 32 -13.27 -11.83 1.31
C ASP A 32 -14.44 -11.05 1.94
N TRP A 33 -15.67 -11.46 1.59
CA TRP A 33 -16.90 -10.82 2.07
C TRP A 33 -17.08 -11.01 3.58
N PRO A 34 -17.46 -9.94 4.34
CA PRO A 34 -17.65 -10.06 5.78
C PRO A 34 -18.82 -10.98 6.13
N ASP A 35 -18.54 -12.08 6.83
CA ASP A 35 -19.56 -13.01 7.33
C ASP A 35 -19.57 -13.02 8.86
N PHE A 36 -20.71 -12.61 9.45
CA PHE A 36 -20.87 -12.51 10.90
C PHE A 36 -21.73 -13.65 11.43
N PRO A 37 -21.37 -14.21 12.61
CA PRO A 37 -22.27 -15.08 13.36
C PRO A 37 -23.63 -14.43 13.59
N GLN A 38 -24.70 -15.24 13.67
CA GLN A 38 -26.09 -14.73 13.82
C GLN A 38 -26.26 -13.73 14.99
N ASN A 39 -25.57 -13.97 16.11
CA ASN A 39 -25.61 -13.08 17.28
C ASN A 39 -24.91 -11.73 17.10
N LEU A 40 -24.16 -11.54 16.00
CA LEU A 40 -23.38 -10.33 15.69
C LEU A 40 -23.82 -9.63 14.38
N GLN A 41 -24.91 -10.06 13.74
CA GLN A 41 -25.37 -9.46 12.47
C GLN A 41 -25.71 -7.97 12.54
N HIS A 42 -25.94 -7.41 13.74
CA HIS A 42 -26.11 -5.97 13.92
C HIS A 42 -24.82 -5.17 13.57
N LEU A 43 -23.66 -5.83 13.53
CA LEU A 43 -22.38 -5.23 13.14
C LEU A 43 -22.09 -5.31 11.63
N SER A 44 -22.96 -5.95 10.84
CA SER A 44 -22.73 -6.17 9.40
C SER A 44 -22.45 -4.89 8.63
N ALA A 45 -23.15 -3.80 8.94
CA ALA A 45 -22.92 -2.51 8.29
C ALA A 45 -21.49 -1.97 8.54
N ALA A 46 -20.98 -2.14 9.75
CA ALA A 46 -19.61 -1.74 10.10
C ALA A 46 -18.56 -2.63 9.41
N GLY A 47 -18.81 -3.95 9.33
CA GLY A 47 -17.95 -4.87 8.60
C GLY A 47 -17.90 -4.58 7.10
N VAL A 48 -19.05 -4.37 6.45
CA VAL A 48 -19.13 -3.99 5.03
C VAL A 48 -18.42 -2.66 4.77
N PHE A 49 -18.56 -1.68 5.67
CA PHE A 49 -17.83 -0.42 5.56
C PHE A 49 -16.31 -0.62 5.64
N ALA A 50 -15.83 -1.37 6.63
CA ALA A 50 -14.40 -1.64 6.79
C ALA A 50 -13.82 -2.42 5.59
N TRP A 51 -14.56 -3.41 5.10
CA TRP A 51 -14.26 -4.15 3.88
C TRP A 51 -14.13 -3.22 2.67
N GLY A 52 -15.12 -2.36 2.43
CA GLY A 52 -15.12 -1.44 1.30
C GLY A 52 -13.94 -0.46 1.36
N VAL A 53 -13.63 0.06 2.54
CA VAL A 53 -12.46 0.93 2.75
C VAL A 53 -11.16 0.20 2.43
N ALA A 54 -11.01 -1.06 2.85
CA ALA A 54 -9.81 -1.85 2.57
C ALA A 54 -9.62 -2.12 1.06
N VAL A 55 -10.69 -2.47 0.35
CA VAL A 55 -10.66 -2.67 -1.11
C VAL A 55 -10.26 -1.38 -1.82
N ILE A 56 -10.92 -0.26 -1.49
CA ILE A 56 -10.62 1.05 -2.09
C ILE A 56 -9.18 1.46 -1.80
N PHE A 57 -8.71 1.25 -0.56
CA PHE A 57 -7.33 1.55 -0.18
C PHE A 57 -6.33 0.78 -1.06
N GLN A 58 -6.52 -0.53 -1.24
CA GLN A 58 -5.65 -1.34 -2.10
C GLN A 58 -5.63 -0.85 -3.55
N LEU A 59 -6.79 -0.46 -4.09
CA LEU A 59 -6.90 0.13 -5.43
C LEU A 59 -6.15 1.47 -5.53
N VAL A 60 -6.26 2.33 -4.51
CA VAL A 60 -5.55 3.61 -4.45
C VAL A 60 -4.03 3.40 -4.37
N VAL A 61 -3.56 2.46 -3.54
CA VAL A 61 -2.14 2.08 -3.47
C VAL A 61 -1.67 1.56 -4.83
N SER A 62 -2.44 0.66 -5.44
CA SER A 62 -2.15 0.12 -6.77
C SER A 62 -2.00 1.22 -7.82
N ALA A 63 -3.01 2.11 -7.93
CA ALA A 63 -3.00 3.23 -8.85
C ALA A 63 -1.83 4.19 -8.59
N GLY A 64 -1.51 4.48 -7.32
CA GLY A 64 -0.38 5.32 -6.94
C GLY A 64 0.96 4.75 -7.43
N HIS A 65 1.17 3.45 -7.27
CA HIS A 65 2.36 2.77 -7.78
C HIS A 65 2.39 2.69 -9.31
N LEU A 66 1.30 2.29 -9.97
CA LEU A 66 1.24 2.18 -11.42
C LEU A 66 1.45 3.53 -12.11
N ARG A 67 0.88 4.61 -11.56
CA ARG A 67 1.11 5.97 -12.05
C ARG A 67 2.60 6.31 -12.05
N VAL A 68 3.30 6.06 -10.94
CA VAL A 68 4.75 6.33 -10.84
C VAL A 68 5.55 5.47 -11.81
N ALA A 69 5.19 4.20 -11.97
CA ALA A 69 5.84 3.31 -12.93
C ALA A 69 5.71 3.84 -14.37
N ILE A 70 4.52 4.29 -14.76
CA ILE A 70 4.27 4.90 -16.09
C ILE A 70 5.09 6.17 -16.27
N LEU A 71 5.10 7.07 -15.28
CA LEU A 71 5.88 8.30 -15.35
C LEU A 71 7.39 8.02 -15.45
N ASP A 72 7.89 7.02 -14.72
CA ASP A 72 9.29 6.60 -14.80
C ASP A 72 9.62 6.00 -16.18
N TRP A 73 8.72 5.19 -16.78
CA TRP A 73 8.88 4.68 -18.15
C TRP A 73 8.94 5.79 -19.19
N GLN A 74 8.14 6.84 -19.00
CA GLN A 74 8.08 7.99 -19.90
C GLN A 74 9.16 9.06 -19.59
N ALA A 75 9.97 8.86 -18.55
CA ALA A 75 10.92 9.85 -18.04
C ALA A 75 10.27 11.21 -17.68
N LEU A 76 9.00 11.21 -17.28
CA LEU A 76 8.20 12.40 -16.91
C LEU A 76 8.17 12.59 -15.39
N GLN A 77 9.34 12.57 -14.76
CA GLN A 77 9.44 12.69 -13.30
C GLN A 77 9.11 14.11 -12.85
N ALA A 78 8.37 14.21 -11.75
CA ALA A 78 8.07 15.50 -11.14
C ALA A 78 9.32 16.13 -10.49
N PRO A 79 9.30 17.43 -10.14
CA PRO A 79 10.42 18.06 -9.46
C PRO A 79 10.87 17.28 -8.20
N PRO A 80 12.17 17.20 -7.90
CA PRO A 80 12.70 16.36 -6.81
C PRO A 80 12.06 16.62 -5.44
N GLN A 81 11.69 17.87 -5.15
CA GLN A 81 11.01 18.24 -3.91
C GLN A 81 9.61 17.60 -3.80
N TYR A 82 8.86 17.56 -4.90
CA TYR A 82 7.55 16.92 -4.95
C TYR A 82 7.67 15.41 -4.77
N GLU A 83 8.61 14.78 -5.46
CA GLU A 83 8.86 13.34 -5.36
C GLU A 83 9.24 12.91 -3.94
N ARG A 84 10.08 13.67 -3.24
CA ARG A 84 10.43 13.42 -1.83
C ARG A 84 9.21 13.51 -0.90
N ARG A 85 8.39 14.54 -1.09
CA ARG A 85 7.16 14.73 -0.30
C ARG A 85 6.17 13.60 -0.56
N ASN A 86 5.97 13.24 -1.82
CA ASN A 86 5.09 12.15 -2.24
C ASN A 86 5.55 10.81 -1.64
N ALA A 87 6.85 10.48 -1.77
CA ALA A 87 7.41 9.27 -1.19
C ALA A 87 7.24 9.22 0.34
N SER A 88 7.46 10.34 1.02
CA SER A 88 7.28 10.43 2.48
C SER A 88 5.82 10.23 2.90
N LEU A 89 4.88 10.80 2.14
CA LEU A 89 3.44 10.64 2.39
C LEU A 89 3.03 9.17 2.26
N TRP A 90 3.44 8.50 1.17
CA TRP A 90 3.14 7.08 1.00
C TRP A 90 3.77 6.21 2.08
N ILE A 91 5.02 6.49 2.49
CA ILE A 91 5.65 5.76 3.61
C ILE A 91 4.82 5.91 4.89
N VAL A 92 4.42 7.14 5.24
CA VAL A 92 3.64 7.40 6.46
C VAL A 92 2.28 6.70 6.40
N VAL A 93 1.57 6.80 5.29
CA VAL A 93 0.26 6.15 5.11
C VAL A 93 0.37 4.64 5.29
N GLN A 94 1.34 3.99 4.66
CA GLN A 94 1.51 2.53 4.79
C GLN A 94 1.95 2.11 6.19
N ALA A 95 2.78 2.91 6.87
CA ALA A 95 3.17 2.64 8.24
C ALA A 95 1.96 2.72 9.20
N ILE A 96 1.08 3.70 9.02
CA ILE A 96 -0.17 3.82 9.80
C ILE A 96 -1.04 2.58 9.58
N VAL A 97 -1.22 2.15 8.33
CA VAL A 97 -2.01 0.95 8.02
C VAL A 97 -1.45 -0.29 8.70
N LEU A 98 -0.12 -0.52 8.66
CA LEU A 98 0.50 -1.66 9.36
C LEU A 98 0.33 -1.59 10.88
N VAL A 99 0.43 -0.40 11.48
CA VAL A 99 0.19 -0.23 12.92
C VAL A 99 -1.27 -0.55 13.26
N MET A 100 -2.22 -0.09 12.44
CA MET A 100 -3.64 -0.41 12.62
C MET A 100 -3.89 -1.92 12.51
N ILE A 101 -3.31 -2.60 11.52
CA ILE A 101 -3.43 -4.05 11.39
C ILE A 101 -2.83 -4.76 12.61
N GLY A 102 -1.65 -4.34 13.07
CA GLY A 102 -1.03 -4.87 14.29
C GLY A 102 -1.95 -4.71 15.51
N ALA A 103 -2.58 -3.53 15.67
CA ALA A 103 -3.55 -3.30 16.73
C ALA A 103 -4.78 -4.21 16.60
N LEU A 104 -5.32 -4.40 15.40
CA LEU A 104 -6.46 -5.28 15.14
C LEU A 104 -6.14 -6.74 15.47
N VAL A 105 -4.93 -7.21 15.12
CA VAL A 105 -4.44 -8.56 15.45
C VAL A 105 -4.30 -8.72 16.97
N LEU A 106 -3.75 -7.73 17.67
CA LEU A 106 -3.62 -7.75 19.14
C LEU A 106 -4.99 -7.77 19.85
N LEU A 107 -6.01 -7.11 19.28
CA LEU A 107 -7.38 -7.14 19.79
C LEU A 107 -8.06 -8.50 19.56
N GLY A 108 -7.55 -9.31 18.63
CA GLY A 108 -8.06 -10.66 18.35
C GLY A 108 -9.56 -10.67 18.08
N ARG A 109 -10.31 -11.49 18.82
CA ARG A 109 -11.76 -11.60 18.70
C ARG A 109 -12.55 -10.34 19.08
N ASN A 110 -11.91 -9.28 19.57
CA ASN A 110 -12.56 -7.99 19.82
C ASN A 110 -12.52 -7.04 18.61
N SER A 111 -11.88 -7.45 17.51
CA SER A 111 -11.84 -6.69 16.25
C SER A 111 -13.00 -7.10 15.34
N ILE A 112 -13.74 -6.12 14.80
CA ILE A 112 -14.87 -6.33 13.89
C ILE A 112 -14.45 -7.17 12.67
N LEU A 113 -13.25 -6.93 12.11
CA LEU A 113 -12.75 -7.67 10.95
C LEU A 113 -12.43 -9.14 11.26
N LEU A 114 -11.85 -9.41 12.44
CA LEU A 114 -11.56 -10.78 12.88
C LEU A 114 -12.82 -11.51 13.36
N MET A 115 -13.83 -10.79 13.84
CA MET A 115 -15.16 -11.33 14.11
C MET A 115 -15.91 -11.71 12.82
N ALA A 116 -15.60 -11.04 11.70
CA ALA A 116 -16.19 -11.24 10.38
C ALA A 116 -15.45 -12.28 9.51
N ASP A 117 -14.52 -13.03 10.11
CA ASP A 117 -13.62 -14.01 9.46
C ASP A 117 -12.72 -13.45 8.34
N GLN A 118 -12.53 -12.13 8.30
CA GLN A 118 -11.76 -11.46 7.23
C GLN A 118 -10.25 -11.50 7.51
N THR A 119 -9.69 -12.71 7.58
CA THR A 119 -8.25 -12.89 7.79
C THR A 119 -7.45 -12.64 6.51
N GLU A 120 -8.04 -12.91 5.35
CA GLU A 120 -7.42 -12.69 4.06
C GLU A 120 -7.21 -11.20 3.80
N ILE A 121 -8.20 -10.35 4.14
CA ILE A 121 -8.10 -8.89 4.02
C ILE A 121 -6.89 -8.34 4.79
N LEU A 122 -6.64 -8.84 6.00
CA LEU A 122 -5.53 -8.41 6.86
C LEU A 122 -4.20 -8.84 6.29
N SER A 123 -4.13 -10.08 5.76
CA SER A 123 -2.92 -10.61 5.13
C SER A 123 -2.58 -9.83 3.84
N ALA A 124 -3.57 -9.55 3.00
CA ALA A 124 -3.42 -8.82 1.75
C ALA A 124 -3.00 -7.37 1.99
N LEU A 125 -3.62 -6.69 2.95
CA LEU A 125 -3.22 -5.33 3.36
C LEU A 125 -1.81 -5.31 3.94
N SER A 126 -1.45 -6.28 4.78
CA SER A 126 -0.11 -6.36 5.36
C SER A 126 0.96 -6.55 4.28
N ALA A 127 0.75 -7.51 3.39
CA ALA A 127 1.69 -7.81 2.32
C ALA A 127 1.87 -6.62 1.37
N SER A 128 0.76 -6.00 0.93
CA SER A 128 0.84 -4.85 0.03
C SER A 128 1.48 -3.64 0.71
N SER A 129 1.17 -3.35 1.98
CA SER A 129 1.78 -2.25 2.72
C SER A 129 3.28 -2.46 2.96
N VAL A 130 3.73 -3.67 3.26
CA VAL A 130 5.17 -3.98 3.40
C VAL A 130 5.91 -3.79 2.08
N VAL A 131 5.37 -4.32 0.97
CA VAL A 131 5.96 -4.15 -0.36
C VAL A 131 5.97 -2.67 -0.76
N SER A 132 4.88 -1.95 -0.51
CA SER A 132 4.77 -0.51 -0.79
C SER A 132 5.79 0.30 0.00
N LEU A 133 5.95 0.04 1.31
CA LEU A 133 6.96 0.66 2.16
C LEU A 133 8.36 0.42 1.65
N TRP A 134 8.67 -0.81 1.24
CA TRP A 134 9.97 -1.15 0.70
C TRP A 134 10.29 -0.34 -0.56
N VAL A 135 9.36 -0.30 -1.51
CA VAL A 135 9.53 0.42 -2.78
C VAL A 135 9.65 1.93 -2.56
N TRP A 136 8.77 2.53 -1.75
CA TRP A 136 8.86 3.96 -1.46
C TRP A 136 10.08 4.30 -0.61
N GLY A 137 10.50 3.42 0.30
CA GLY A 137 11.72 3.55 1.08
C GLY A 137 12.97 3.57 0.19
N MET A 138 13.05 2.66 -0.79
CA MET A 138 14.10 2.67 -1.80
C MET A 138 14.12 3.98 -2.60
N ARG A 139 12.96 4.43 -3.09
CA ARG A 139 12.83 5.69 -3.85
C ARG A 139 13.22 6.92 -3.01
N ARG A 140 12.89 6.94 -1.72
CA ARG A 140 13.32 8.02 -0.82
C ARG A 140 14.83 8.04 -0.61
N ARG A 141 15.45 6.87 -0.44
CA ARG A 141 16.92 6.75 -0.27
C ARG A 141 17.68 7.18 -1.52
N SER A 142 17.15 6.93 -2.72
CA SER A 142 17.81 7.36 -3.96
C SER A 142 17.88 8.89 -4.06
N PHE A 143 16.85 9.62 -3.64
CA PHE A 143 16.92 11.09 -3.59
C PHE A 143 17.95 11.62 -2.60
N ALA A 144 18.05 11.01 -1.41
CA ALA A 144 19.05 11.41 -0.41
C ALA A 144 20.49 11.19 -0.92
N ALA A 145 20.72 10.12 -1.68
CA ALA A 145 22.02 9.84 -2.28
C ALA A 145 22.40 10.84 -3.40
N VAL A 146 21.41 11.38 -4.12
CA VAL A 146 21.65 12.44 -5.12
C VAL A 146 22.04 13.75 -4.44
N ASP A 147 21.34 14.13 -3.36
CA ASP A 147 21.64 15.37 -2.61
C ASP A 147 23.03 15.34 -1.94
N ALA A 148 23.54 14.15 -1.57
CA ALA A 148 24.84 14.01 -0.92
C ALA A 148 26.04 14.04 -1.88
N ASN A 149 25.81 13.84 -3.19
CA ASN A 149 26.85 13.73 -4.22
C ASN A 149 26.81 14.86 -5.27
N GLY A 150 25.88 15.81 -5.13
CA GLY A 150 25.74 17.00 -5.98
C GLY A 150 26.03 18.27 -5.20
#